data_AF-A0A8X6RRE2-F1
#
_entry.id   AF-A0A8X6RRE2-F1
#
_cell.length_a   1.000
_cell.length_b   1.000
_cell.length_c   1.000
_cell.angle_alpha   90.00
_cell.angle_beta   90.00
_cell.angle_gamma   90.00
#
_symmetry.space_group_name_H-M   'P 1'
#
loop_
_entity.id
_entity.type
_entity.pdbx_description
1 polymer ?
#
loop_
_entity_poly.entity_id
_entity_poly.type
_entity_poly.pdbx_seq_one_letter_code
_entity_poly.pdbx_strand_id
1 'polypeptide(L)' 'MARRNHLDDFTRGRRVGNLEEGRTATSVAAEFGINKSVVSRAWKAFQTTGIAVRKVGGGRPRTTTARDDRYIILHAKRG' A
#
# COMPACT_ATOMS: atom_id res chain seq x y z
N MET A 1 15.15 11.34 4.79
CA MET A 1 14.48 10.28 4.02
C MET A 1 13.83 9.30 5.01
N ALA A 2 12.49 9.17 5.02
CA ALA A 2 11.82 8.26 5.95
C ALA A 2 11.79 6.84 5.34
N ARG A 3 12.50 5.89 5.96
CA ARG A 3 12.29 4.46 5.67
C ARG A 3 10.88 4.10 6.15
N ARG A 4 9.97 3.86 5.20
CA ARG A 4 8.67 3.26 5.49
C ARG A 4 8.94 1.77 5.71
N ASN A 5 8.98 1.33 6.96
CA ASN A 5 9.04 -0.09 7.29
C ASN A 5 7.80 -0.77 6.67
N HIS A 6 8.04 -1.52 5.60
CA HIS A 6 6.99 -2.18 4.86
C HIS A 6 6.65 -3.48 5.57
N LEU A 7 5.42 -3.58 6.07
CA LEU A 7 4.88 -4.83 6.54
C LEU A 7 4.65 -5.75 5.34
N ASP A 8 5.09 -7.00 5.43
CA ASP A 8 4.79 -8.02 4.42
C ASP A 8 3.27 -8.24 4.30
N ASP A 9 2.84 -8.76 3.15
CA ASP A 9 1.42 -9.02 2.90
C ASP A 9 0.88 -10.16 3.79
N PHE A 10 1.75 -11.07 4.24
CA PHE A 10 1.40 -12.16 5.15
C PHE A 10 0.98 -11.66 6.54
N THR A 11 1.80 -10.83 7.18
CA THR A 11 1.51 -10.22 8.48
C THR A 11 0.31 -9.29 8.38
N ARG A 12 0.11 -8.64 7.23
CA ARG A 12 -1.08 -7.84 6.97
C ARG A 12 -2.35 -8.69 6.91
N GLY A 13 -2.32 -9.79 6.15
CA GLY A 13 -3.42 -10.75 6.06
C GLY A 13 -3.76 -11.36 7.42
N ARG A 14 -2.74 -11.81 8.18
CA ARG A 14 -2.94 -12.41 9.50
C ARG A 14 -3.57 -11.46 10.51
N ARG A 15 -3.20 -10.18 10.50
CA ARG A 15 -3.84 -9.17 11.35
C ARG A 15 -5.30 -8.94 10.99
N VAL A 16 -5.63 -8.92 9.71
CA VAL A 16 -7.02 -8.79 9.25
C VAL A 16 -7.83 -10.01 9.68
N GLY A 17 -7.31 -11.23 9.49
CA GLY A 17 -7.97 -12.46 9.95
C GLY A 17 -8.27 -12.45 11.46
N ASN A 18 -7.29 -12.05 12.29
CA ASN A 18 -7.53 -11.93 13.73
C ASN A 18 -8.63 -10.91 14.08
N LEU A 19 -8.80 -9.86 13.28
CA LEU A 19 -9.87 -8.87 13.47
C LEU A 19 -11.23 -9.38 12.98
N GLU A 20 -11.27 -10.17 11.91
CA GLU A 20 -12.49 -10.87 11.46
C GLU A 20 -12.98 -11.88 12.51
N GLU A 21 -12.08 -12.54 13.23
CA GLU A 21 -12.38 -13.40 14.39
C GLU A 21 -12.92 -12.62 15.61
N GLY A 22 -13.07 -11.29 15.52
CA GLY A 22 -13.61 -10.45 16.58
C GLY A 22 -12.59 -10.04 17.65
N ARG A 23 -11.30 -10.29 17.45
CA ARG A 23 -10.27 -9.82 18.39
C ARG A 23 -10.15 -8.30 18.33
N THR A 24 -9.77 -7.70 19.47
CA THR A 24 -9.61 -6.25 19.53
C THR A 24 -8.32 -5.79 18.86
N ALA A 25 -8.36 -4.60 18.26
CA ALA A 25 -7.18 -3.98 17.64
C ALA A 25 -6.00 -3.79 18.62
N THR A 26 -6.27 -3.69 19.92
CA THR A 26 -5.24 -3.60 20.97
C THR A 26 -4.53 -4.94 21.17
N SER A 27 -5.29 -6.04 21.24
CA SER A 27 -4.71 -7.40 21.34
C SER A 27 -3.85 -7.73 20.13
N VAL A 28 -4.37 -7.45 18.92
CA VAL A 28 -3.63 -7.64 17.66
C VAL A 28 -2.39 -6.73 17.61
N ALA A 29 -2.47 -5.50 18.10
CA ALA A 29 -1.30 -4.62 18.15
C ALA A 29 -0.18 -5.17 19.06
N ALA A 30 -0.54 -5.72 20.21
CA ALA A 30 0.39 -6.33 21.17
C ALA A 30 1.04 -7.60 20.59
N GLU A 31 0.26 -8.50 20.00
CA GLU A 31 0.76 -9.75 19.39
C GLU A 31 1.85 -9.48 18.35
N PHE A 32 1.69 -8.43 17.55
CA PHE A 32 2.61 -8.11 16.48
C PHE A 32 3.60 -6.97 16.79
N GLY A 33 3.64 -6.48 18.03
CA GLY A 33 4.59 -5.42 18.45
C GLY A 33 4.48 -4.12 17.65
N ILE A 34 3.28 -3.75 17.19
CA ILE A 34 3.07 -2.54 16.39
C ILE A 34 2.06 -1.59 17.00
N ASN A 35 2.09 -0.35 16.52
CA ASN A 35 1.14 0.66 16.97
C ASN A 35 -0.30 0.31 16.56
N LYS A 36 -1.24 0.40 17.53
CA LYS A 36 -2.69 0.21 17.33
C LYS A 36 -3.27 1.00 16.15
N SER A 37 -2.77 2.20 15.87
CA SER A 37 -3.21 3.01 14.73
C SER A 37 -2.94 2.34 13.37
N VAL A 38 -1.91 1.50 13.27
CA VAL A 38 -1.59 0.74 12.06
C VAL A 38 -2.59 -0.39 11.88
N VAL A 39 -2.95 -1.09 12.96
CA VAL A 39 -4.01 -2.14 12.96
C VAL A 39 -5.36 -1.54 12.56
N SER A 40 -5.76 -0.43 13.21
CA SER A 40 -7.05 0.21 12.94
C SER A 40 -7.15 0.73 11.50
N ARG A 41 -6.07 1.29 10.94
CA ARG A 41 -6.03 1.72 9.54
C ARG A 41 -6.11 0.54 8.58
N ALA A 42 -5.43 -0.57 8.88
CA ALA A 42 -5.53 -1.79 8.08
C ALA A 42 -6.96 -2.35 8.09
N TRP A 43 -7.62 -2.38 9.25
CA TRP A 43 -9.02 -2.80 9.36
C TRP A 43 -9.96 -1.96 8.50
N LYS A 44 -9.88 -0.63 8.63
CA LYS A 44 -10.71 0.28 7.83
C LYS A 44 -10.47 0.11 6.33
N ALA A 45 -9.20 -0.02 5.91
CA ALA A 45 -8.86 -0.26 4.51
C ALA A 45 -9.45 -1.58 4.00
N PHE A 46 -9.39 -2.63 4.82
CA PHE A 46 -9.99 -3.93 4.50
C PHE A 46 -11.52 -3.81 4.39
N GLN A 47 -12.20 -3.21 5.36
CA GLN A 47 -13.65 -2.98 5.28
C GLN A 47 -14.08 -2.18 4.04
N THR A 48 -13.21 -1.27 3.56
CA THR A 48 -13.49 -0.46 2.38
C THR A 48 -13.24 -1.21 1.07
N THR A 49 -12.23 -2.08 1.02
CA THR A 49 -11.74 -2.65 -0.26
C THR A 49 -11.91 -4.16 -0.37
N GLY A 50 -12.22 -4.86 0.73
CA GLY A 50 -12.22 -6.33 0.82
C GLY A 50 -10.84 -6.97 0.68
N ILE A 51 -9.77 -6.18 0.59
CA ILE A 51 -8.43 -6.67 0.25
C ILE A 51 -7.48 -6.40 1.40
N ALA A 52 -6.92 -7.49 1.94
CA ALA A 52 -5.89 -7.45 2.97
C ALA A 52 -4.47 -7.34 2.40
N VAL A 53 -4.33 -7.31 1.07
CA VAL A 53 -3.05 -7.17 0.36
C VAL A 53 -2.75 -5.70 0.10
N ARG A 54 -1.48 -5.34 -0.07
CA ARG A 54 -1.10 -4.02 -0.55
C ARG A 54 -1.80 -3.69 -1.88
N LYS A 55 -2.49 -2.55 -1.93
CA LYS A 55 -2.90 -1.94 -3.19
C LYS A 55 -1.64 -1.60 -4.00
N VAL A 56 -1.45 -2.25 -5.15
CA VAL A 56 -0.44 -1.83 -6.12
C VAL A 56 -0.89 -0.44 -6.59
N GLY A 57 -0.10 0.57 -6.27
CA GLY A 57 -0.44 1.94 -6.64
C GLY A 57 -0.50 2.04 -8.15
N GLY A 58 -1.65 2.43 -8.69
CA GLY A 58 -1.70 2.99 -10.03
C GLY A 58 -0.86 4.25 -10.03
N GLY A 59 0.18 4.28 -10.86
CA GLY A 59 0.93 5.52 -11.09
C GLY A 59 0.00 6.60 -11.64
N ARG A 60 0.47 7.86 -11.64
CA ARG A 60 -0.22 8.91 -12.38
C ARG A 60 -0.42 8.44 -13.83
N PRO A 61 -1.64 8.52 -14.39
CA PRO A 61 -1.86 8.21 -15.79
C PRO A 61 -0.87 8.97 -16.66
N ARG A 62 -0.24 8.28 -17.61
CA ARG A 62 0.69 8.93 -18.54
C ARG A 62 -0.07 9.98 -19.34
N THR A 63 0.37 11.23 -19.25
CA THR A 63 -0.15 12.32 -20.08
C THR A 63 0.50 12.33 -21.46
N THR A 64 1.74 11.83 -21.57
CA THR A 64 2.45 11.72 -22.84
C THR A 64 2.15 10.42 -23.55
N THR A 65 1.97 10.50 -24.86
CA THR A 65 1.87 9.34 -25.74
C THR A 65 3.25 8.86 -26.19
N ALA A 66 3.33 7.66 -26.75
CA ALA A 66 4.57 7.14 -27.33
C ALA A 66 5.10 8.00 -28.50
N ARG A 67 4.27 8.84 -29.13
CA ARG A 67 4.72 9.81 -30.14
C ARG A 67 5.39 11.00 -29.48
N ASP A 68 4.81 11.52 -28.41
CA ASP A 68 5.36 12.65 -27.65
C ASP A 68 6.70 12.26 -27.03
N ASP A 69 6.79 11.06 -26.46
CA ASP A 69 8.04 10.54 -25.89
C ASP A 69 9.14 10.44 -26.96
N ARG A 70 8.81 9.96 -28.17
CA ARG A 70 9.74 9.92 -29.30
C ARG A 70 10.18 11.31 -29.74
N TYR A 71 9.26 12.27 -29.81
CA TYR A 71 9.58 13.66 -30.13
C TYR A 71 10.54 14.26 -29.09
N ILE A 72 10.25 14.09 -27.80
CA ILE A 72 11.09 14.57 -26.71
C ILE A 72 12.50 13.97 -26.80
N ILE A 73 12.62 12.66 -27.00
CA ILE A 73 13.93 11.99 -27.11
C ILE A 73 14.72 12.49 -28.32
N LEU A 74 14.08 12.65 -29.47
CA LEU A 74 14.73 13.11 -30.71
C LEU A 74 15.21 14.56 -30.60
N HIS A 75 14.47 15.42 -29.90
CA HIS A 75 14.84 16.80 -29.69
C HIS A 75 15.83 17.00 -28.55
N ALA A 76 15.79 16.16 -27.50
CA ALA A 76 16.78 16.18 -26.42
C ALA A 76 18.18 15.75 -26.88
N LYS A 77 18.29 14.95 -27.95
CA LYS A 77 19.58 14.51 -28.53
C LYS A 77 20.18 15.49 -29.55
N ARG A 78 19.47 16.57 -29.88
CA ARG A 78 19.89 17.57 -30.87
C ARG A 78 20.50 18.84 -30.25
N GLY A 79 20.71 18.85 -28.92
CA GLY A 79 21.43 19.88 -28.19
C GLY A 79 22.86 19.47 -27.91
#